data_AF-A0A960IAH4-F1
#
_entry.id   AF-A0A960IAH4-F1
#
_cell.length_a   1.000
_cell.length_b   1.000
_cell.length_c   1.000
_cell.angle_alpha   90.00
_cell.angle_beta   90.00
_cell.angle_gamma   90.00
#
_symmetry.space_group_name_H-M   'P 1'
#
loop_
_entity.id
_entity.type
_entity.pdbx_description
1 polymer ?
#
loop_
_entity_poly.entity_id
_entity_poly.type
_entity_poly.pdbx_seq_one_letter_code
_entity_poly.pdbx_strand_id
1 'polypeptide(L)'
;MTDRRPRPVARRTLILAPLPVAAALLVACGSDAPDLPGLSATGERGRAAASRFGCAACHGASGEGGPNGTGSAFVGLYGSTVTLDDGTTVVADEAYLTESIVDPHAKQVAGYPQLMPEVALTEQDVAAIVQYIVELATPAATGTP
;
A
#
# COMPACT_ATOMS: atom_id res chain seq x y z
N MET A 1 10.83 -45.29 76.02
CA MET A 1 9.96 -46.15 75.19
C MET A 1 9.23 -45.28 74.19
N THR A 2 9.86 -44.91 73.07
CA THR A 2 9.19 -44.24 71.96
C THR A 2 9.89 -44.62 70.66
N ASP A 3 9.38 -45.69 70.07
CA ASP A 3 9.72 -46.31 68.78
C ASP A 3 9.45 -45.30 67.64
N ARG A 4 10.50 -44.87 66.93
CA ARG A 4 10.36 -44.06 65.69
C ARG A 4 10.48 -44.99 64.50
N ARG A 5 9.33 -45.43 63.96
CA ARG A 5 9.30 -46.13 62.68
C ARG A 5 9.40 -45.16 61.49
N PRO A 6 10.20 -45.48 60.45
CA PRO A 6 10.24 -44.69 59.23
C PRO A 6 8.99 -44.95 58.36
N ARG A 7 8.44 -43.88 57.77
CA ARG A 7 7.30 -43.95 56.83
C ARG A 7 7.79 -44.28 55.42
N PRO A 8 7.08 -45.11 54.64
CA PRO A 8 7.47 -45.47 53.29
C PRO A 8 7.21 -44.32 52.33
N VAL A 9 8.19 -44.02 51.48
CA VAL A 9 8.08 -43.02 50.41
C VAL A 9 7.33 -43.64 49.23
N ALA A 10 6.08 -43.22 49.02
CA ALA A 10 5.30 -43.63 47.87
C ALA A 10 5.84 -42.94 46.61
N ARG A 11 6.38 -43.73 45.68
CA ARG A 11 6.78 -43.29 44.34
C ARG A 11 5.53 -42.91 43.55
N ARG A 12 5.35 -41.61 43.27
CA ARG A 12 4.34 -41.11 42.34
C ARG A 12 4.83 -41.30 40.92
N THR A 13 4.26 -42.28 40.22
CA THR A 13 4.50 -42.48 38.79
C THR A 13 3.71 -41.42 38.01
N LEU A 14 4.41 -40.51 37.33
CA LEU A 14 3.82 -39.55 36.39
C LEU A 14 3.51 -40.28 35.08
N ILE A 15 2.23 -40.39 34.74
CA ILE A 15 1.77 -40.90 33.45
C ILE A 15 1.79 -39.73 32.46
N LEU A 16 2.69 -39.79 31.48
CA LEU A 16 2.81 -38.83 30.38
C LEU A 16 1.90 -39.30 29.23
N ALA A 17 0.77 -38.64 29.01
CA ALA A 17 -0.06 -38.84 27.83
C ALA A 17 0.33 -37.81 26.74
N PRO A 18 0.55 -38.21 25.47
CA PRO A 18 0.84 -37.25 24.41
C PRO A 18 -0.46 -36.62 23.88
N LEU A 19 -0.52 -35.28 23.84
CA LEU A 19 -1.55 -34.57 23.09
C LEU A 19 -1.23 -34.63 21.58
N PRO A 20 -2.22 -34.81 20.70
CA PRO A 20 -2.00 -34.83 19.27
C PRO A 20 -1.77 -33.41 18.75
N VAL A 21 -0.58 -33.14 18.21
CA VAL A 21 -0.29 -31.90 17.49
C VAL A 21 -0.78 -32.07 16.05
N ALA A 22 -2.00 -31.63 15.77
CA ALA A 22 -2.45 -31.38 14.41
C ALA A 22 -2.15 -29.91 14.07
N ALA A 23 -1.09 -29.66 13.30
CA ALA A 23 -0.78 -28.34 12.77
C ALA A 23 -0.67 -28.43 11.24
N ALA A 24 -1.81 -28.25 10.58
CA ALA A 24 -1.85 -27.94 9.15
C ALA A 24 -1.56 -26.44 8.99
N LEU A 25 -0.32 -26.10 8.64
CA LEU A 25 0.09 -24.73 8.30
C LEU A 25 -0.04 -24.54 6.79
N LEU A 26 -1.21 -24.11 6.34
CA LEU A 26 -1.34 -23.43 5.05
C LEU A 26 -0.90 -21.98 5.27
N VAL A 27 0.35 -21.70 4.95
CA VAL A 27 0.86 -20.32 4.85
C VAL A 27 0.26 -19.70 3.60
N ALA A 28 -0.84 -18.97 3.77
CA ALA A 28 -1.28 -18.00 2.79
C ALA A 28 -0.34 -16.79 2.87
N CYS A 29 0.40 -16.50 1.81
CA CYS A 29 1.07 -15.22 1.67
C CYS A 29 -0.01 -14.14 1.46
N GLY A 30 -0.50 -13.56 2.55
CA GLY A 30 -1.22 -12.29 2.49
C GLY A 30 -0.20 -11.20 2.16
N SER A 31 -0.25 -10.64 0.96
CA SER A 31 0.41 -9.37 0.66
C SER A 31 -0.36 -8.27 1.41
N ASP A 32 0.25 -7.68 2.44
CA ASP A 32 -0.26 -6.59 3.31
C ASP A 32 -0.54 -5.26 2.58
N ALA A 33 -0.93 -5.28 1.30
CA ALA A 33 -1.44 -4.10 0.63
C ALA A 33 -2.89 -3.85 1.10
N PRO A 34 -3.24 -2.68 1.65
CA PRO A 34 -4.61 -2.41 2.07
C PRO A 34 -5.57 -2.59 0.89
N ASP A 35 -6.63 -3.38 1.01
CA ASP A 35 -7.64 -3.49 -0.05
C ASP A 35 -8.29 -2.12 -0.24
N LEU A 36 -8.10 -1.52 -1.43
CA LEU A 36 -8.77 -0.29 -1.81
C LEU A 36 -10.11 -0.67 -2.45
N PRO A 37 -11.25 -0.48 -1.77
CA PRO A 37 -12.53 -0.87 -2.33
C PRO A 37 -12.81 -0.04 -3.60
N GLY A 38 -13.10 -0.72 -4.71
CA GLY A 38 -13.66 -0.08 -5.90
C GLY A 38 -12.71 0.17 -7.07
N LEU A 39 -11.47 -0.33 -7.05
CA LEU A 39 -10.61 -0.28 -8.24
C LEU A 39 -11.09 -1.26 -9.32
N SER A 40 -10.98 -0.88 -10.59
CA SER A 40 -11.13 -1.80 -11.70
C SER A 40 -9.93 -2.73 -11.80
N ALA A 41 -10.04 -3.82 -12.56
CA ALA A 41 -8.88 -4.68 -12.83
C ALA A 41 -7.69 -3.92 -13.45
N THR A 42 -7.94 -2.83 -14.19
CA THR A 42 -6.89 -1.96 -14.72
C THR A 42 -6.30 -1.07 -13.63
N GLY A 43 -7.13 -0.49 -12.76
CA GLY A 43 -6.68 0.26 -11.59
C GLY A 43 -5.85 -0.61 -10.62
N GLU A 44 -6.23 -1.86 -10.40
CA GLU A 44 -5.45 -2.82 -9.61
C GLU A 44 -4.07 -3.10 -10.25
N ARG A 45 -4.01 -3.29 -11.57
CA ARG A 45 -2.74 -3.41 -12.29
C ARG A 45 -1.90 -2.13 -12.16
N GLY A 46 -2.54 -0.97 -12.23
CA GLY A 46 -1.90 0.33 -12.03
C GLY A 46 -1.29 0.48 -10.66
N ARG A 47 -2.04 0.13 -9.61
CA ARG A 47 -1.55 0.11 -8.22
C ARG A 47 -0.38 -0.85 -8.04
N ALA A 48 -0.45 -2.03 -8.63
CA ALA A 48 0.62 -3.02 -8.59
C ALA A 48 1.88 -2.50 -9.31
N ALA A 49 1.71 -1.86 -10.48
CA ALA A 49 2.81 -1.21 -11.20
C ALA A 49 3.42 -0.08 -10.37
N ALA A 50 2.60 0.84 -9.83
CA ALA A 50 3.06 1.94 -8.98
C ALA A 50 3.87 1.44 -7.77
N SER A 51 3.45 0.33 -7.16
CA SER A 51 4.21 -0.32 -6.08
C SER A 51 5.52 -0.91 -6.59
N ARG A 52 5.50 -1.67 -7.69
CA ARG A 52 6.68 -2.31 -8.30
C ARG A 52 7.76 -1.32 -8.72
N PHE A 53 7.36 -0.15 -9.23
CA PHE A 53 8.27 0.90 -9.68
C PHE A 53 8.61 1.92 -8.59
N GLY A 54 8.15 1.70 -7.34
CA GLY A 54 8.57 2.49 -6.18
C GLY A 54 7.83 3.81 -5.96
N CYS A 55 6.78 4.11 -6.74
CA CYS A 55 5.98 5.34 -6.61
C CYS A 55 5.41 5.50 -5.19
N ALA A 56 5.02 4.38 -4.57
CA ALA A 56 4.45 4.33 -3.23
C ALA A 56 5.38 4.91 -2.14
N ALA A 57 6.70 4.94 -2.35
CA ALA A 57 7.65 5.47 -1.38
C ALA A 57 7.49 6.98 -1.15
N CYS A 58 6.97 7.72 -2.14
CA CYS A 58 6.74 9.16 -2.05
C CYS A 58 5.27 9.54 -2.06
N HIS A 59 4.45 8.80 -2.83
CA HIS A 59 3.03 9.08 -3.00
C HIS A 59 2.12 8.27 -2.07
N GLY A 60 2.68 7.42 -1.20
CA GLY A 60 1.93 6.57 -0.28
C GLY A 60 1.51 5.24 -0.91
N ALA A 61 1.31 4.21 -0.08
CA ALA A 61 0.98 2.84 -0.53
C ALA A 61 -0.43 2.75 -1.15
N SER A 62 -1.29 3.70 -0.79
CA SER A 62 -2.65 3.87 -1.27
C SER A 62 -2.84 5.20 -2.00
N GLY A 63 -1.75 5.87 -2.38
CA GLY A 63 -1.81 7.17 -3.04
C GLY A 63 -2.13 8.34 -2.09
N GLU A 64 -2.07 8.13 -0.78
CA GLU A 64 -2.45 9.12 0.24
C GLU A 64 -1.53 10.34 0.29
N GLY A 65 -0.23 10.18 -0.05
CA GLY A 65 0.81 11.21 -0.16
C GLY A 65 0.57 12.52 0.60
N GLY A 66 0.86 13.65 -0.05
CA GLY A 66 0.29 14.95 0.32
C GLY A 66 1.29 15.96 0.89
N PRO A 67 0.81 17.11 1.39
CA PRO A 67 1.63 18.32 1.64
C PRO A 67 2.65 18.18 2.76
N ASN A 68 2.61 17.09 3.53
CA ASN A 68 3.62 16.75 4.55
C ASN A 68 4.46 15.52 4.16
N GLY A 69 4.25 14.96 2.97
CA GLY A 69 4.98 13.81 2.43
C GLY A 69 6.03 14.22 1.40
N THR A 70 6.83 13.25 0.95
CA THR A 70 7.87 13.48 -0.07
C THR A 70 7.27 13.79 -1.45
N GLY A 71 6.10 13.21 -1.76
CA GLY A 71 5.38 13.43 -3.01
C GLY A 71 3.92 13.84 -2.77
N SER A 72 3.28 14.35 -3.82
CA SER A 72 1.87 14.72 -3.81
C SER A 72 0.95 13.51 -3.61
N ALA A 73 -0.29 13.76 -3.19
CA ALA A 73 -1.30 12.72 -3.13
C ALA A 73 -1.78 12.37 -4.55
N PHE A 74 -2.06 11.09 -4.79
CA PHE A 74 -2.86 10.64 -5.94
C PHE A 74 -4.35 10.70 -5.64
N VAL A 75 -4.73 10.49 -4.37
CA VAL A 75 -6.12 10.59 -3.91
C VAL A 75 -6.66 11.99 -4.17
N GLY A 76 -7.77 12.07 -4.91
CA GLY A 76 -8.38 13.34 -5.29
C GLY A 76 -7.61 14.16 -6.33
N LEU A 77 -6.52 13.63 -6.91
CA LEU A 77 -5.68 14.39 -7.85
C LEU A 77 -6.38 14.60 -9.18
N TYR A 78 -6.96 13.56 -9.78
CA TYR A 78 -7.54 13.68 -11.11
C TYR A 78 -8.72 14.67 -11.13
N GLY A 79 -8.70 15.59 -12.10
CA GLY A 79 -9.65 16.69 -12.23
C GLY A 79 -9.42 17.87 -11.26
N SER A 80 -8.46 17.79 -10.35
CA SER A 80 -8.09 18.90 -9.48
C SER A 80 -7.28 19.98 -10.23
N THR A 81 -7.18 21.17 -9.63
CA THR A 81 -6.26 22.22 -10.10
C THR A 81 -4.93 22.09 -9.35
N VAL A 82 -3.85 21.94 -10.09
CA VAL A 82 -2.48 21.88 -9.59
C VAL A 82 -1.80 23.22 -9.82
N THR A 83 -1.12 23.74 -8.81
CA THR A 83 -0.25 24.92 -8.93
C THR A 83 1.18 24.48 -9.19
N LEU A 84 1.82 25.05 -10.20
CA LEU A 84 3.22 24.78 -10.56
C LEU A 84 4.17 25.74 -9.85
N ASP A 85 5.45 25.39 -9.81
CA ASP A 85 6.50 26.17 -9.14
C ASP A 85 6.72 27.57 -9.76
N ASP A 86 6.39 27.75 -11.04
CA ASP A 86 6.35 29.04 -11.73
C ASP A 86 5.11 29.91 -11.39
N GLY A 87 4.20 29.39 -10.57
CA GLY A 87 2.97 30.05 -10.13
C GLY A 87 1.78 29.91 -11.09
N THR A 88 1.94 29.23 -12.22
CA THR A 88 0.83 28.90 -13.12
C THR A 88 0.00 27.73 -12.59
N THR A 89 -1.16 27.49 -13.19
CA THR A 89 -2.07 26.41 -12.80
C THR A 89 -2.47 25.53 -13.98
N VAL A 90 -2.62 24.24 -13.73
CA VAL A 90 -3.01 23.22 -14.71
C VAL A 90 -4.09 22.31 -14.11
N VAL A 91 -4.99 21.81 -14.94
CA VAL A 91 -5.93 20.75 -14.53
C VAL A 91 -5.21 19.41 -14.61
N ALA A 92 -5.30 18.61 -13.55
CA ALA A 92 -4.75 17.26 -13.54
C ALA A 92 -5.64 16.28 -14.31
N ASP A 93 -5.65 16.40 -15.64
CA ASP A 93 -6.28 15.47 -16.56
C ASP A 93 -5.35 14.29 -16.94
N GLU A 94 -5.82 13.36 -17.76
CA GLU A 94 -5.03 12.19 -18.16
C GLU A 94 -3.73 12.56 -18.89
N ALA A 95 -3.73 13.66 -19.65
CA ALA A 95 -2.55 14.12 -20.38
C ALA A 95 -1.48 14.66 -19.42
N TYR A 96 -1.90 15.49 -18.45
CA TYR A 96 -1.02 15.96 -17.38
C TYR A 96 -0.45 14.80 -16.56
N LEU A 97 -1.29 13.83 -16.18
CA LEU A 97 -0.84 12.66 -15.41
C LEU A 97 0.16 11.82 -16.20
N THR A 98 -0.11 11.58 -17.49
CA THR A 98 0.79 10.82 -18.38
C THR A 98 2.14 11.53 -18.53
N GLU A 99 2.12 12.84 -18.80
CA GLU A 99 3.34 13.65 -18.93
C GLU A 99 4.12 13.66 -17.61
N SER A 100 3.45 13.85 -16.46
CA SER A 100 4.11 13.85 -15.15
C SER A 100 4.76 12.51 -14.80
N ILE A 101 4.25 11.39 -15.34
CA ILE A 101 4.81 10.05 -15.12
C ILE A 101 5.99 9.78 -16.07
N VAL A 102 5.89 10.21 -17.33
CA VAL A 102 6.89 9.93 -18.38
C VAL A 102 8.04 10.95 -18.39
N ASP A 103 7.72 12.21 -18.08
CA ASP A 103 8.64 13.35 -17.99
C ASP A 103 8.36 14.13 -16.68
N PRO A 104 8.79 13.60 -15.52
CA PRO A 104 8.49 14.16 -14.20
C PRO A 104 9.13 15.53 -13.94
N HIS A 105 9.95 16.03 -14.86
CA HIS A 105 10.63 17.32 -14.77
C HIS A 105 10.02 18.38 -15.69
N ALA A 106 9.08 18.03 -16.56
CA ALA A 106 8.41 18.98 -17.45
C ALA A 106 7.58 20.03 -16.70
N LYS A 107 6.88 19.61 -15.63
CA LYS A 107 5.97 20.47 -14.86
C LYS A 107 6.11 20.18 -13.36
N GLN A 108 6.86 21.01 -12.66
CA GLN A 108 7.08 20.83 -11.23
C GLN A 108 5.92 21.39 -10.40
N VAL A 109 5.36 20.57 -9.51
CA VAL A 109 4.32 21.00 -8.57
C VAL A 109 4.92 21.91 -7.50
N ALA A 110 4.25 23.04 -7.25
CA ALA A 110 4.66 23.98 -6.21
C ALA A 110 4.74 23.30 -4.83
N GLY A 111 5.81 23.59 -4.09
CA GLY A 111 6.00 23.08 -2.73
C GLY A 111 6.55 21.66 -2.63
N TYR A 112 6.74 20.96 -3.76
CA TYR A 112 7.42 19.66 -3.79
C TYR A 112 8.85 19.77 -4.36
N PRO A 113 9.81 19.00 -3.81
CA PRO A 113 11.15 18.96 -4.36
C PRO A 113 11.17 18.17 -5.68
N GLN A 114 12.06 18.55 -6.61
CA GLN A 114 12.27 17.84 -7.87
C GLN A 114 13.04 16.52 -7.63
N LEU A 115 12.35 15.54 -7.05
CA LEU A 115 12.90 14.22 -6.70
C LEU A 115 12.19 13.05 -7.41
N MET A 116 11.08 13.32 -8.10
CA MET A 116 10.35 12.26 -8.82
C MET A 116 11.25 11.72 -9.94
N PRO A 117 11.61 10.42 -9.91
CA PRO A 117 12.58 9.86 -10.83
C PRO A 117 11.95 9.54 -12.19
N GLU A 118 12.75 9.66 -13.25
CA GLU A 118 12.44 9.02 -14.52
C GLU A 118 12.55 7.49 -14.36
N VAL A 119 11.47 6.78 -14.68
CA VAL A 119 11.41 5.32 -14.64
C VAL A 119 11.02 4.77 -16.01
N ALA A 120 11.72 3.73 -16.46
CA ALA A 120 11.40 3.07 -17.72
C ALA A 120 10.10 2.25 -17.57
N LEU A 121 8.99 2.83 -18.00
CA LEU A 121 7.66 2.22 -18.00
C LEU A 121 7.24 1.83 -19.42
N THR A 122 6.47 0.76 -19.55
CA THR A 122 5.77 0.47 -20.80
C THR A 122 4.55 1.38 -20.92
N GLU A 123 4.07 1.62 -22.15
CA GLU A 123 2.82 2.38 -22.37
C GLU A 123 1.63 1.78 -21.60
N GLN A 124 1.59 0.45 -21.46
CA GLN A 124 0.56 -0.25 -20.71
C GLN A 124 0.66 0.00 -19.20
N ASP A 125 1.88 0.05 -18.65
CA ASP A 125 2.09 0.38 -17.24
C ASP A 125 1.69 1.82 -16.95
N VAL A 126 2.08 2.77 -17.82
CA VAL A 126 1.70 4.19 -17.69
C VAL A 126 0.18 4.32 -17.70
N ALA A 127 -0.50 3.75 -18.70
CA ALA A 127 -1.95 3.81 -18.81
C ALA A 127 -2.65 3.20 -17.58
N ALA A 128 -2.13 2.08 -17.06
CA ALA A 128 -2.68 1.46 -15.86
C ALA A 128 -2.49 2.33 -14.61
N ILE A 129 -1.31 2.94 -14.43
CA ILE A 129 -1.04 3.86 -13.31
C ILE A 129 -1.93 5.10 -13.39
N VAL A 130 -2.12 5.67 -14.58
CA VAL A 130 -3.06 6.78 -14.79
C VAL A 130 -4.47 6.37 -14.39
N GLN A 131 -4.94 5.20 -14.83
CA GLN A 131 -6.27 4.69 -14.45
C GLN A 131 -6.42 4.51 -12.93
N TYR A 132 -5.36 4.04 -12.25
CA TYR A 132 -5.35 3.95 -10.79
C TYR A 132 -5.55 5.33 -10.15
N ILE A 133 -4.81 6.37 -10.60
CA ILE A 133 -4.95 7.74 -10.08
C ILE A 133 -6.35 8.31 -10.37
N VAL A 134 -6.90 8.05 -11.55
CA VAL A 134 -8.26 8.47 -11.93
C VAL A 134 -9.31 7.86 -10.98
N GLU A 135 -9.19 6.57 -10.68
CA GLU A 135 -10.13 5.87 -9.80
C GLU A 135 -10.04 6.36 -8.34
N LEU A 136 -8.87 6.86 -7.92
CA LEU A 136 -8.69 7.50 -6.62
C LEU A 136 -9.26 8.92 -6.50
N ALA A 137 -9.73 9.53 -7.59
CA ALA A 137 -10.38 10.84 -7.54
C ALA A 137 -11.84 10.80 -7.12
N THR A 138 -12.48 9.64 -7.25
CA THR A 138 -13.82 9.45 -6.68
C THR A 138 -13.62 9.02 -5.23
N PRO A 139 -14.18 9.71 -4.22
CA PRO A 139 -14.29 9.10 -2.90
C PRO A 139 -15.03 7.79 -3.13
N ALA A 140 -14.37 6.65 -2.85
CA ALA A 140 -14.97 5.33 -2.96
C ALA A 140 -16.39 5.44 -2.44
N ALA A 141 -17.38 5.24 -3.33
CA ALA A 141 -18.77 5.43 -3.00
C ALA A 141 -19.02 4.66 -1.71
N THR A 142 -19.12 5.40 -0.61
CA THR A 142 -19.35 4.85 0.71
C THR A 142 -20.59 4.01 0.54
N GLY A 143 -20.48 2.70 0.73
CA GLY A 143 -21.62 1.80 0.68
C GLY A 143 -22.72 2.38 1.59
N THR A 144 -23.76 2.89 0.96
CA THR A 144 -25.00 3.45 1.52
C THR A 144 -25.79 2.39 2.31
N PRO A 145 -26.81 2.74 3.13
CA PRO A 145 -27.02 3.85 4.06
C PRO A 145 -26.89 3.43 5.55
#